data_AF-A0A136IJJ9-F1
#
_entry.id   AF-A0A136IJJ9-F1
#
_cell.length_a   1.000
_cell.length_b   1.000
_cell.length_c   1.000
_cell.angle_alpha   90.00
_cell.angle_beta   90.00
_cell.angle_gamma   90.00
#
_symmetry.space_group_name_H-M   'P 1'
#
loop_
_entity.id
_entity.type
_entity.pdbx_description
1 polymer ?
#
loop_
_entity_poly.entity_id
_entity_poly.type
_entity_poly.pdbx_seq_one_letter_code
_entity_poly.pdbx_strand_id
1 'polypeptide(L)'
;LAVELVETLSHSAIIALVTTYGVQSSSDTLKIVKHRLSVSAAGNDDDVALVSCELAIDLADPFSSKLFEIPVRGKNCTHLECFDLETWLDSRLGHECSFIDKWKCPICSADARPRSLRMDKWLSGVRKKLEEDGLLGTKSILVSTDGTWTVK
;
A
#
# COMPACT_ATOMS: atom_id res chain seq x y z
N LEU A 1 8.78 34.19 22.03
CA LEU A 1 8.02 32.92 22.07
C LEU A 1 7.27 32.78 20.76
N ALA A 2 7.47 31.70 20.02
CA ALA A 2 6.64 31.36 18.87
C ALA A 2 5.50 30.44 19.36
N VAL A 3 4.26 30.82 19.07
CA VAL A 3 3.09 29.97 19.28
C VAL A 3 2.81 29.31 17.93
N GLU A 4 3.04 28.01 17.82
CA GLU A 4 2.62 27.24 16.65
C GLU A 4 1.19 26.72 16.88
N LEU A 5 0.31 27.00 15.92
CA LEU A 5 -1.07 26.53 15.95
C LEU A 5 -1.07 25.08 15.42
N VAL A 6 -1.18 24.12 16.34
CA VAL A 6 -1.25 22.69 15.97
C VAL A 6 -2.72 22.34 15.69
N GLU A 7 -3.09 22.18 14.42
CA GLU A 7 -4.39 21.62 14.06
C GLU A 7 -4.38 20.10 14.31
N THR A 8 -5.20 19.65 15.25
CA THR A 8 -5.45 18.22 15.48
C THR A 8 -6.64 17.77 14.65
N LEU A 9 -6.43 16.92 13.65
CA LEU A 9 -7.53 16.22 12.98
C LEU A 9 -7.97 15.02 13.82
N SER A 10 -9.28 14.78 13.91
CA SER A 10 -9.80 13.56 14.52
C SER A 10 -9.43 12.34 13.67
N HIS A 11 -9.45 11.15 14.29
CA HIS A 11 -9.21 9.88 13.61
C HIS A 11 -10.13 9.70 12.38
N SER A 12 -11.43 9.97 12.54
CA SER A 12 -12.41 9.91 11.45
C SER A 12 -12.15 10.95 10.35
N ALA A 13 -11.71 12.16 10.70
CA ALA A 13 -11.35 13.17 9.73
C ALA A 13 -10.12 12.77 8.90
N ILE A 14 -9.15 12.09 9.51
CA ILE A 14 -7.99 11.55 8.81
C ILE A 14 -8.41 10.44 7.84
N ILE A 15 -9.25 9.49 8.27
CA ILE A 15 -9.76 8.44 7.38
C ILE A 15 -10.49 9.08 6.18
N ALA A 16 -11.38 10.04 6.43
CA ALA A 16 -12.10 10.74 5.36
C ALA A 16 -11.14 11.48 4.41
N LEU A 17 -10.11 12.15 4.94
CA LEU A 17 -9.09 12.83 4.14
C LEU A 17 -8.38 11.86 3.19
N VAL A 18 -7.90 10.73 3.70
CA VAL A 18 -7.16 9.75 2.88
C VAL A 18 -8.07 9.07 1.87
N THR A 19 -9.24 8.59 2.30
CA THR A 19 -10.17 7.86 1.43
C THR A 19 -10.81 8.73 0.35
N THR A 20 -10.91 10.04 0.57
CA THR A 20 -11.49 11.00 -0.40
C THR A 20 -10.45 11.63 -1.30
N TYR A 21 -9.35 12.14 -0.73
CA TYR A 21 -8.37 12.95 -1.47
C TYR A 21 -7.02 12.25 -1.68
N GLY A 22 -6.68 11.28 -0.82
CA GLY A 22 -5.47 10.49 -0.92
C GLY A 22 -5.70 9.22 -1.72
N VAL A 23 -6.05 9.31 -3.00
CA VAL A 23 -6.35 8.13 -3.83
C VAL A 23 -5.29 7.91 -4.91
N GLN A 24 -4.88 6.66 -5.12
CA GLN A 24 -4.12 6.23 -6.29
C GLN A 24 -5.03 5.40 -7.19
N SER A 25 -5.05 5.73 -8.49
CA SER A 25 -5.91 5.03 -9.46
C SER A 25 -5.40 3.62 -9.74
N SER A 26 -6.31 2.71 -10.13
CA SER A 26 -5.91 1.35 -10.49
C SER A 26 -4.94 1.31 -11.68
N SER A 27 -5.10 2.26 -12.62
CA SER A 27 -4.22 2.39 -13.77
C SER A 27 -2.78 2.72 -13.38
N ASP A 28 -2.57 3.48 -12.30
CA ASP A 28 -1.23 3.86 -11.87
C ASP A 28 -0.52 2.69 -11.21
N THR A 29 -1.23 1.90 -10.41
CA THR A 29 -0.71 0.64 -9.87
C THR A 29 -0.30 -0.31 -11.00
N LEU A 30 -1.15 -0.50 -12.00
CA LEU A 30 -0.88 -1.38 -13.13
C LEU A 30 0.28 -0.90 -14.01
N LYS A 31 0.47 0.42 -14.19
CA LYS A 31 1.65 0.97 -14.86
C LYS A 31 2.94 0.58 -14.13
N ILE A 32 2.95 0.63 -12.79
CA ILE A 32 4.11 0.25 -11.97
C ILE A 32 4.39 -1.25 -12.14
N VAL A 33 3.37 -2.10 -12.05
CA VAL A 33 3.49 -3.56 -12.24
C VAL A 33 4.08 -3.86 -13.62
N LYS A 34 3.48 -3.31 -14.68
CA LYS A 34 3.93 -3.51 -16.06
C LYS A 34 5.37 -3.05 -16.26
N HIS A 35 5.73 -1.88 -15.72
CA HIS A 35 7.10 -1.37 -15.78
C HIS A 35 8.09 -2.32 -15.12
N ARG A 36 7.83 -2.79 -13.89
CA ARG A 36 8.72 -3.73 -13.18
C ARG A 36 8.91 -5.03 -13.94
N LEU A 37 7.82 -5.61 -14.45
CA LEU A 37 7.88 -6.84 -15.24
C LEU A 37 8.66 -6.66 -16.55
N SER A 38 8.52 -5.50 -17.21
CA SER A 38 9.27 -5.21 -18.44
C SER A 38 10.78 -5.02 -18.21
N VAL A 39 11.17 -4.40 -17.09
CA VAL A 39 12.59 -4.20 -16.74
C VAL A 39 13.25 -5.54 -16.39
N SER A 40 12.57 -6.40 -15.64
CA SER A 40 13.07 -7.75 -15.33
C SER A 40 13.29 -8.60 -16.58
N ALA A 41 12.52 -8.39 -17.64
CA ALA A 41 12.66 -9.11 -18.91
C ALA A 41 13.81 -8.59 -19.81
N ALA A 42 14.18 -7.31 -19.69
CA ALA A 42 15.18 -6.68 -20.56
C ALA A 42 16.63 -6.79 -20.03
N GLY A 43 16.83 -7.20 -18.78
CA GLY A 43 18.12 -7.19 -18.09
C GLY A 43 18.91 -8.51 -18.10
N ASN A 44 18.41 -9.58 -18.74
CA ASN A 44 19.02 -10.91 -18.65
C ASN A 44 19.42 -11.45 -20.03
N ASP A 45 20.51 -10.91 -20.59
CA ASP A 45 21.16 -11.35 -21.84
C ASP A 45 22.26 -12.42 -21.61
N ASP A 46 22.33 -13.00 -20.41
CA ASP A 46 23.22 -14.12 -20.13
C ASP A 46 22.56 -15.03 -19.08
N ASP A 47 22.54 -16.32 -19.38
CA ASP A 47 21.86 -17.41 -18.67
C ASP A 47 20.32 -17.47 -18.72
N VAL A 48 19.82 -18.69 -18.93
CA VAL A 48 18.41 -19.09 -19.01
C VAL A 48 17.74 -18.86 -17.64
N ALA A 49 17.41 -17.62 -17.32
CA ALA A 49 16.60 -17.28 -16.17
C ALA A 49 15.13 -17.20 -16.60
N LEU A 50 14.27 -17.94 -15.88
CA LEU A 50 12.82 -17.86 -15.96
C LEU A 50 12.36 -16.40 -16.01
N VAL A 51 11.84 -15.97 -17.16
CA VAL A 51 11.10 -14.71 -17.30
C VAL A 51 9.97 -14.78 -16.28
N SER A 52 10.10 -14.05 -15.18
CA SER A 52 9.01 -13.91 -14.22
C SER A 52 7.94 -13.05 -14.89
N CYS A 53 6.97 -13.70 -15.53
CA CYS A 53 5.82 -13.07 -16.15
C CYS A 53 4.86 -12.45 -15.12
N GLU A 54 5.11 -12.73 -13.84
CA GLU A 54 4.26 -12.37 -12.72
C GLU A 54 5.06 -11.71 -11.60
N LEU A 55 4.44 -10.74 -10.95
CA LEU A 55 4.98 -10.01 -9.81
C LEU A 55 4.23 -10.43 -8.55
N ALA A 56 4.95 -10.92 -7.55
CA ALA A 56 4.37 -11.20 -6.25
C ALA A 56 4.08 -9.90 -5.49
N ILE A 57 2.91 -9.80 -4.88
CA ILE A 57 2.54 -8.71 -3.96
C ILE A 57 1.98 -9.33 -2.69
N ASP A 58 2.58 -9.00 -1.55
CA ASP A 58 2.07 -9.38 -0.24
C ASP A 58 0.88 -8.49 0.15
N LEU A 59 -0.16 -9.13 0.69
CA LEU A 59 -1.42 -8.51 1.05
C LEU A 59 -1.63 -8.38 2.57
N ALA A 60 -0.70 -8.94 3.36
CA ALA A 60 -0.77 -8.91 4.81
C ALA A 60 -0.31 -7.56 5.36
N ASP A 61 -1.17 -6.92 6.14
CA ASP A 61 -0.83 -5.74 6.92
C ASP A 61 0.26 -6.07 7.97
N PRO A 62 1.35 -5.29 8.06
CA PRO A 62 2.48 -5.59 8.93
C PRO A 62 2.17 -5.54 10.43
N PHE A 63 1.05 -4.95 10.85
CA PHE A 63 0.68 -4.84 12.27
C PHE A 63 -0.27 -5.94 12.70
N SER A 64 -1.30 -6.20 11.91
CA SER A 64 -2.35 -7.18 12.21
C SER A 64 -2.06 -8.57 11.64
N SER A 65 -1.11 -8.68 10.69
CA SER A 65 -0.85 -9.89 9.89
C SER A 65 -2.09 -10.39 9.12
N LYS A 66 -3.11 -9.55 8.95
CA LYS A 66 -4.36 -9.83 8.24
C LYS A 66 -4.40 -9.06 6.93
N LEU A 67 -5.32 -9.44 6.03
CA LEU A 67 -5.57 -8.68 4.81
C LEU A 67 -6.07 -7.27 5.18
N PHE A 68 -5.43 -6.23 4.64
CA PHE A 68 -5.81 -4.83 4.88
C PHE A 68 -7.26 -4.55 4.49
N GLU A 69 -7.95 -3.65 5.19
CA GLU A 69 -9.29 -3.15 4.84
C GLU A 69 -9.24 -1.95 3.93
N ILE A 70 -8.43 -0.98 4.31
CA ILE A 70 -8.20 0.23 3.54
C ILE A 70 -6.73 0.19 3.12
N PRO A 71 -6.38 -0.38 1.94
CA PRO A 71 -5.00 -0.51 1.51
C PRO A 71 -4.41 0.86 1.27
N VAL A 72 -3.43 1.25 2.08
CA VAL A 72 -2.70 2.49 1.90
C VAL A 72 -1.20 2.25 1.80
N ARG A 73 -0.52 3.14 1.08
CA ARG A 73 0.93 3.33 1.15
C ARG A 73 1.27 4.81 0.98
N GLY A 74 2.47 5.22 1.36
CA GLY A 74 2.93 6.60 1.13
C GLY A 74 3.13 6.88 -0.35
N LYS A 75 2.89 8.12 -0.79
CA LYS A 75 3.06 8.56 -2.20
C LYS A 75 4.47 8.34 -2.76
N ASN A 76 5.48 8.26 -1.90
CA ASN A 76 6.88 8.05 -2.26
C ASN A 76 7.37 6.61 -1.95
N CYS A 77 6.46 5.70 -1.59
CA CYS A 77 6.82 4.30 -1.37
C CYS A 77 7.22 3.65 -2.70
N THR A 78 8.34 2.95 -2.69
CA THR A 78 8.86 2.20 -3.85
C THR A 78 8.40 0.74 -3.85
N HIS A 79 7.67 0.29 -2.84
CA HIS A 79 7.08 -1.04 -2.74
C HIS A 79 5.60 -1.00 -3.21
N LEU A 80 5.02 -2.15 -3.57
CA LEU A 80 3.62 -2.22 -4.01
C LEU A 80 2.66 -2.60 -2.88
N GLU A 81 3.19 -3.31 -1.89
CA GLU A 81 2.50 -3.78 -0.70
C GLU A 81 1.84 -2.61 0.03
N CYS A 82 0.63 -2.85 0.53
CA CYS A 82 -0.11 -1.88 1.34
C CYS A 82 -0.17 -2.34 2.79
N PHE A 83 -0.31 -1.38 3.69
CA PHE A 83 -0.71 -1.61 5.07
C PHE A 83 -2.12 -1.06 5.28
N ASP A 84 -2.76 -1.48 6.37
CA ASP A 84 -4.13 -1.09 6.66
C ASP A 84 -4.19 0.31 7.28
N LEU A 85 -5.06 1.19 6.77
CA LEU A 85 -5.15 2.58 7.24
C LEU A 85 -5.57 2.67 8.72
N GLU A 86 -6.60 1.93 9.12
CA GLU A 86 -7.17 2.04 10.47
C GLU A 86 -6.16 1.50 11.49
N THR A 87 -5.63 0.31 11.23
CA THR A 87 -4.57 -0.31 12.06
C THR A 87 -3.33 0.57 12.14
N TRP A 88 -2.93 1.20 11.02
CA TRP A 88 -1.83 2.15 11.01
C TRP A 88 -2.10 3.37 11.90
N LEU A 89 -3.27 4.00 11.79
CA LEU A 89 -3.62 5.16 12.61
C LEU A 89 -3.70 4.79 14.09
N ASP A 90 -4.28 3.63 14.42
CA ASP A 90 -4.36 3.10 15.78
C ASP A 90 -2.99 2.86 16.40
N SER A 91 -2.04 2.36 15.62
CA SER A 91 -0.64 2.19 16.07
C SER A 91 0.05 3.52 16.44
N ARG A 92 -0.55 4.66 16.07
CA ARG A 92 -0.06 6.02 16.35
C ARG A 92 -0.88 6.75 17.40
N LEU A 93 -2.02 6.21 17.84
CA LEU A 93 -2.81 6.77 18.95
C LEU A 93 -2.02 6.67 20.27
N GLY A 94 -2.10 7.71 21.11
CA GLY A 94 -1.38 7.78 22.39
C GLY A 94 0.04 8.36 22.32
N HIS A 95 0.44 8.85 21.15
CA HIS A 95 1.74 9.46 20.94
C HIS A 95 1.59 10.92 20.52
N GLU A 96 2.28 11.83 21.20
CA GLU A 96 2.37 13.26 20.85
C GLU A 96 2.61 13.40 19.33
N CYS A 97 1.70 14.08 18.64
CA CYS A 97 1.68 14.24 17.17
C CYS A 97 2.97 14.88 16.60
N SER A 98 3.83 15.41 17.47
CA SER A 98 5.00 16.23 17.17
C SER A 98 6.28 15.43 16.81
N PHE A 99 6.29 14.10 16.96
CA PHE A 99 7.48 13.30 16.62
C PHE A 99 7.49 12.90 15.14
N ILE A 100 8.30 13.62 14.35
CA ILE A 100 8.53 13.39 12.90
C ILE A 100 8.90 11.92 12.59
N ASP A 101 9.64 11.26 13.48
CA ASP A 101 10.05 9.87 13.28
C ASP A 101 8.93 8.83 13.37
N LYS A 102 7.73 9.21 13.83
CA LYS A 102 6.59 8.27 13.95
C LYS A 102 5.81 8.09 12.65
N TRP A 103 5.91 9.02 11.71
CA TRP A 103 5.13 8.98 10.47
C TRP A 103 5.89 8.34 9.30
N LYS A 104 6.62 7.27 9.58
CA LYS A 104 7.39 6.50 8.59
C LYS A 104 6.66 5.23 8.20
N CYS A 105 6.61 4.94 6.91
CA CYS A 105 6.05 3.72 6.36
C CYS A 105 6.66 2.49 7.06
N PRO A 106 5.84 1.55 7.55
CA PRO A 106 6.34 0.36 8.25
C PRO A 106 7.16 -0.59 7.35
N ILE A 107 7.04 -0.45 6.02
CA ILE A 107 7.69 -1.33 5.05
C ILE A 107 9.01 -0.74 4.57
N CYS A 108 9.04 0.54 4.20
CA CYS A 108 10.22 1.17 3.58
C CYS A 108 10.73 2.44 4.27
N SER A 109 10.14 2.83 5.40
CA SER A 109 10.48 4.05 6.15
C SER A 109 10.26 5.39 5.42
N ALA A 110 9.65 5.40 4.22
CA ALA A 110 9.25 6.62 3.52
C ALA A 110 8.14 7.40 4.26
N ASP A 111 7.88 8.66 3.88
CA ASP A 111 6.85 9.50 4.51
C ASP A 111 5.44 8.89 4.40
N ALA A 112 4.82 8.65 5.56
CA ALA A 112 3.50 8.07 5.73
C ALA A 112 2.58 8.96 6.60
N ARG A 113 2.82 10.29 6.62
CA ARG A 113 1.88 11.26 7.20
C ARG A 113 0.52 11.18 6.49
N PRO A 114 -0.60 11.55 7.16
CA PRO A 114 -1.94 11.47 6.58
C PRO A 114 -2.08 12.08 5.18
N ARG A 115 -1.47 13.23 4.93
CA ARG A 115 -1.51 13.92 3.62
C ARG A 115 -0.66 13.23 2.54
N SER A 116 0.31 12.42 2.94
CA SER A 116 1.19 11.64 2.07
C SER A 116 0.66 10.24 1.78
N LEU A 117 -0.31 9.74 2.53
CA LEU A 117 -0.93 8.43 2.29
C LEU A 117 -1.77 8.43 1.00
N ARG A 118 -1.74 7.30 0.30
CA ARG A 118 -2.52 7.02 -0.90
C ARG A 118 -3.20 5.66 -0.74
N MET A 119 -4.52 5.65 -0.82
CA MET A 119 -5.35 4.47 -0.90
C MET A 119 -5.26 3.88 -2.31
N ASP A 120 -4.81 2.63 -2.42
CA ASP A 120 -4.60 1.96 -3.71
C ASP A 120 -5.91 1.32 -4.19
N LYS A 121 -6.55 1.92 -5.20
CA LYS A 121 -7.83 1.43 -5.72
C LYS A 121 -7.75 0.06 -6.38
N TRP A 122 -6.58 -0.33 -6.91
CA TRP A 122 -6.43 -1.66 -7.50
C TRP A 122 -6.42 -2.72 -6.40
N LEU A 123 -5.63 -2.52 -5.35
CA LEU A 123 -5.61 -3.43 -4.20
C LEU A 123 -6.93 -3.41 -3.40
N SER A 124 -7.67 -2.30 -3.36
CA SER A 124 -9.05 -2.30 -2.83
C SER A 124 -9.96 -3.25 -3.63
N GLY A 125 -9.80 -3.27 -4.96
CA GLY A 125 -10.52 -4.19 -5.84
C GLY A 125 -10.13 -5.65 -5.62
N VAL A 126 -8.83 -5.93 -5.45
CA VAL A 126 -8.33 -7.26 -5.09
C VAL A 126 -8.95 -7.75 -3.78
N ARG A 127 -8.90 -6.93 -2.71
CA ARG A 127 -9.52 -7.27 -1.41
C ARG A 127 -10.99 -7.63 -1.58
N LYS A 128 -11.76 -6.76 -2.26
CA LYS A 128 -13.20 -7.00 -2.48
C LYS A 128 -13.45 -8.32 -3.20
N LYS A 129 -12.63 -8.64 -4.21
CA LYS A 129 -12.77 -9.90 -4.94
C LYS A 129 -12.45 -11.12 -4.06
N LEU A 130 -11.39 -11.03 -3.25
CA LEU A 130 -11.07 -12.07 -2.26
C LEU A 130 -12.17 -12.23 -1.21
N GLU A 131 -12.84 -11.15 -0.81
CA GLU A 131 -13.98 -11.20 0.10
C GLU A 131 -15.17 -11.94 -0.52
N GLU A 132 -15.54 -11.59 -1.75
CA GLU A 132 -16.60 -12.26 -2.51
C GLU A 132 -16.33 -13.77 -2.71
N ASP A 133 -15.06 -14.13 -2.88
CA ASP A 133 -14.62 -15.51 -3.09
C ASP A 133 -14.36 -16.28 -1.76
N GLY A 134 -14.52 -15.64 -0.60
CA GLY A 134 -14.27 -16.27 0.72
C GLY A 134 -12.80 -16.52 1.04
N LEU A 135 -11.88 -15.81 0.37
CA LEU A 135 -10.42 -15.96 0.41
C LEU A 135 -9.71 -14.84 1.19
N LEU A 136 -10.36 -14.24 2.19
CA LEU A 136 -9.74 -13.20 3.04
C LEU A 136 -8.48 -13.67 3.81
N GLY A 137 -8.23 -14.98 3.86
CA GLY A 137 -7.01 -15.57 4.43
C GLY A 137 -5.77 -15.48 3.54
N THR A 138 -5.92 -15.13 2.26
CA THR A 138 -4.82 -15.02 1.29
C THR A 138 -3.76 -14.02 1.73
N LYS A 139 -2.49 -14.44 1.70
CA LYS A 139 -1.35 -13.61 2.14
C LYS A 139 -0.63 -12.90 1.01
N SER A 140 -0.69 -13.44 -0.20
CA SER A 140 0.01 -12.91 -1.36
C SER A 140 -0.70 -13.27 -2.66
N ILE A 141 -0.48 -12.48 -3.69
CA ILE A 141 -0.96 -12.73 -5.06
C ILE A 141 0.19 -12.65 -6.05
N LEU A 142 0.03 -13.30 -7.21
CA LEU A 142 0.89 -13.17 -8.38
C LEU A 142 0.17 -12.35 -9.44
N VAL A 143 0.80 -11.28 -9.93
CA VAL A 143 0.17 -10.31 -10.84
C VAL A 143 0.87 -10.30 -12.18
N SER A 144 0.10 -10.51 -13.25
CA SER A 144 0.58 -10.52 -14.64
C SER A 144 0.61 -9.11 -15.26
N THR A 145 1.29 -8.98 -16.40
CA THR A 145 1.43 -7.71 -17.15
C THR A 145 0.13 -7.09 -17.65
N ASP A 146 -0.91 -7.91 -17.81
CA ASP A 146 -2.27 -7.50 -18.19
C ASP A 146 -3.12 -7.06 -16.98
N GLY A 147 -2.59 -7.18 -15.78
CA GLY A 147 -3.26 -6.85 -14.52
C GLY A 147 -4.14 -7.97 -13.97
N THR A 148 -4.18 -9.13 -14.61
CA THR A 148 -4.77 -10.34 -14.01
C THR A 148 -3.89 -10.83 -12.87
N TRP A 149 -4.50 -11.53 -11.92
CA TRP A 149 -3.77 -12.04 -10.77
C TRP A 149 -4.35 -13.35 -10.27
N THR A 150 -3.51 -14.14 -9.60
CA THR A 150 -3.86 -15.39 -8.94
C THR A 150 -3.41 -15.38 -7.49
N VAL A 151 -4.04 -16.18 -6.63
CA VAL A 151 -3.61 -16.36 -5.25
C VAL A 151 -2.33 -17.21 -5.20
N LYS A 152 -1.40 -16.85 -4.31
CA LYS A 152 -0.15 -17.57 -4.07
C LYS A 152 -0.18 -18.32 -2.75
#